data_AF-A0A958UE20-F1
#
_entry.id   AF-A0A958UE20-F1
#
_cell.length_a   1.000
_cell.length_b   1.000
_cell.length_c   1.000
_cell.angle_alpha   90.00
_cell.angle_beta   90.00
_cell.angle_gamma   90.00
#
_symmetry.space_group_name_H-M   'P 1'
#
loop_
_entity.id
_entity.type
_entity.pdbx_description
1 polymer ?
#
loop_
_entity_poly.entity_id
_entity_poly.type
_entity_poly.pdbx_seq_one_letter_code
_entity_poly.pdbx_strand_id
1 'polypeptide(L)'
;MQRRLIDYLIISLKGMAMGAADAVPGVSGGTIAFISGIYEELINTISGINMSLLATLRKDGFFGFWKQLNGNFILALLSGIIISFVSFMRLAKYLLENHPILIWSFFFGLIIASIYFVGKQITKWHLATFVGIIIGAVVAYYITTIPASSVNESSYFLFFAGALAICAMILPGISGSFILVILGAYKTLSDAIHDIDFKKLALFVGGAIVGLLSFSHVLKWLFKTYHNLTLALLTGFIIGSLNKVWPWKKTITVMIDGTGEIVPFSNISEFTTLSVHQLQTNDFESYKTVLEKSISPLHYSELNKYVVQDQLMFAVFLMIIGFLTIFLLEKLGSKANK
;
A
#
# COMPACT_ATOMS: atom_id res chain seq x y z
N MET A 1 27.68 -11.20 5.95
CA MET A 1 27.53 -11.36 7.42
C MET A 1 26.46 -12.41 7.67
N GLN A 2 26.73 -13.37 8.55
CA GLN A 2 25.79 -14.45 8.84
C GLN A 2 24.76 -13.92 9.85
N ARG A 3 23.50 -13.78 9.43
CA ARG A 3 22.41 -13.28 10.28
C ARG A 3 22.17 -14.21 11.46
N ARG A 4 21.93 -13.63 12.63
CA ARG A 4 21.49 -14.35 13.84
C ARG A 4 19.97 -14.56 13.78
N LEU A 5 19.45 -15.49 14.59
CA LEU A 5 18.01 -15.75 14.69
C LEU A 5 17.19 -14.50 15.03
N ILE A 6 17.74 -13.62 15.87
CA ILE A 6 17.11 -12.35 16.26
C ILE A 6 16.88 -11.45 15.04
N ASP A 7 17.80 -11.45 14.07
CA ASP A 7 17.69 -10.60 12.88
C ASP A 7 16.50 -11.06 12.01
N TYR A 8 16.27 -12.38 11.93
CA TYR A 8 15.09 -12.93 11.25
C TYR A 8 13.79 -12.66 12.00
N LEU A 9 13.78 -12.70 13.34
CA LEU A 9 12.61 -12.27 14.12
C LEU A 9 12.28 -10.80 13.88
N ILE A 10 13.30 -9.94 13.80
CA ILE A 10 13.11 -8.53 13.44
C ILE A 10 12.53 -8.39 12.03
N ILE A 11 13.02 -9.18 11.06
CA ILE A 11 12.46 -9.18 9.69
C ILE A 11 11.00 -9.65 9.70
N SER A 12 10.65 -10.68 10.47
CA SER A 12 9.26 -11.11 10.62
C SER A 12 8.37 -10.04 11.24
N LEU A 13 8.85 -9.30 12.26
CA LEU A 13 8.10 -8.16 12.81
C LEU A 13 7.92 -7.03 11.78
N LYS A 14 8.92 -6.77 10.94
CA LYS A 14 8.78 -5.83 9.82
C LYS A 14 7.76 -6.33 8.80
N GLY A 15 7.76 -7.63 8.50
CA GLY A 15 6.74 -8.28 7.67
C GLY A 15 5.34 -8.15 8.26
N MET A 16 5.20 -8.27 9.58
CA MET A 16 3.91 -8.03 10.25
C MET A 16 3.45 -6.58 10.06
N ALA A 17 4.33 -5.60 10.27
CA ALA A 17 4.00 -4.19 10.05
C ALA A 17 3.63 -3.91 8.58
N MET A 18 4.30 -4.55 7.62
CA MET A 18 3.95 -4.46 6.20
C MET A 18 2.54 -5.02 5.93
N GLY A 19 2.24 -6.22 6.42
CA GLY A 19 0.92 -6.84 6.25
C GLY A 19 -0.21 -6.03 6.91
N ALA A 20 0.07 -5.39 8.05
CA ALA A 20 -0.88 -4.51 8.72
C ALA A 20 -1.15 -3.23 7.92
N ALA A 21 -0.12 -2.67 7.28
CA ALA A 21 -0.27 -1.53 6.38
C ALA A 21 -1.07 -1.89 5.12
N ASP A 22 -0.79 -3.03 4.49
CA ASP A 22 -1.51 -3.49 3.29
C ASP A 22 -2.97 -3.84 3.55
N ALA A 23 -3.35 -4.09 4.81
CA ALA A 23 -4.75 -4.28 5.21
C ALA A 23 -5.58 -2.98 5.15
N VAL A 24 -4.92 -1.81 5.07
CA VAL A 24 -5.59 -0.51 5.03
C VAL A 24 -5.44 0.13 3.64
N PRO A 25 -6.54 0.46 2.95
CA PRO A 25 -6.49 1.09 1.64
C PRO A 25 -5.63 2.38 1.66
N GLY A 26 -4.87 2.63 0.60
CA GLY A 26 -4.06 3.86 0.50
C GLY A 26 -2.80 3.90 1.37
N VAL A 27 -2.54 2.88 2.20
CA VAL A 27 -1.26 2.67 2.87
C VAL A 27 -0.56 1.50 2.18
N SER A 28 0.71 1.64 1.84
CA SER A 28 1.49 0.59 1.17
C SER A 28 2.50 -0.03 2.12
N GLY A 29 2.55 -1.36 2.17
CA GLY A 29 3.61 -2.13 2.83
C GLY A 29 4.99 -1.81 2.26
N GLY A 30 5.08 -1.37 1.00
CA GLY A 30 6.31 -0.84 0.41
C GLY A 30 6.85 0.38 1.17
N THR A 31 5.98 1.26 1.67
CA THR A 31 6.37 2.37 2.56
C THR A 31 6.98 1.81 3.85
N ILE A 32 6.33 0.86 4.52
CA ILE A 32 6.85 0.22 5.74
C ILE A 32 8.20 -0.47 5.52
N ALA A 33 8.36 -1.19 4.41
CA ALA A 33 9.62 -1.81 4.03
C ALA A 33 10.74 -0.79 3.91
N PHE A 34 10.43 0.42 3.40
CA PHE A 34 11.38 1.50 3.22
C PHE A 34 11.88 2.07 4.54
N ILE A 35 10.97 2.53 5.38
CA ILE A 35 11.28 3.10 6.71
C ILE A 35 11.93 2.10 7.65
N SER A 36 11.57 0.82 7.55
CA SER A 36 12.22 -0.24 8.34
C SER A 36 13.58 -0.69 7.78
N GLY A 37 14.01 -0.15 6.62
CA GLY A 37 15.34 -0.36 6.05
C GLY A 37 15.53 -1.72 5.38
N ILE A 38 14.46 -2.41 4.99
CA ILE A 38 14.52 -3.70 4.27
C ILE A 38 14.14 -3.58 2.80
N TYR A 39 13.74 -2.40 2.34
CA TYR A 39 13.24 -2.20 0.98
C TYR A 39 14.27 -2.53 -0.10
N GLU A 40 15.48 -1.98 -0.03
CA GLU A 40 16.52 -2.29 -1.02
C GLU A 40 16.89 -3.78 -1.02
N GLU A 41 16.92 -4.43 0.14
CA GLU A 41 17.14 -5.86 0.24
C GLU A 41 15.99 -6.65 -0.41
N LEU A 42 14.75 -6.25 -0.20
CA LEU A 42 13.57 -6.84 -0.83
C LEU A 42 13.67 -6.73 -2.37
N ILE A 43 13.95 -5.54 -2.90
CA ILE A 43 14.13 -5.32 -4.34
C ILE A 43 15.31 -6.15 -4.90
N ASN A 44 16.44 -6.18 -4.19
CA ASN A 44 17.59 -6.97 -4.60
C ASN A 44 17.32 -8.48 -4.58
N THR A 45 16.53 -8.94 -3.61
CA THR A 45 16.11 -10.34 -3.49
C THR A 45 15.17 -10.73 -4.63
N ILE A 46 14.14 -9.92 -4.91
CA ILE A 46 13.17 -10.17 -5.99
C ILE A 46 13.87 -10.14 -7.36
N SER A 47 14.68 -9.12 -7.63
CA SER A 47 15.45 -9.02 -8.89
C SER A 47 16.53 -10.11 -9.02
N GLY A 48 16.88 -10.81 -7.93
CA GLY A 48 17.75 -11.98 -7.96
C GLY A 48 17.08 -13.23 -8.56
N ILE A 49 15.76 -13.24 -8.68
CA ILE A 49 15.00 -14.34 -9.30
C ILE A 49 15.16 -14.24 -10.82
N ASN A 50 16.08 -15.03 -11.36
CA ASN A 50 16.41 -15.06 -12.78
C ASN A 50 16.81 -16.49 -13.23
N MET A 51 17.12 -16.66 -14.52
CA MET A 51 17.48 -17.97 -15.08
C MET A 51 18.72 -18.60 -14.42
N SER A 52 19.63 -17.80 -13.86
CA SER A 52 20.80 -18.33 -13.14
C SER A 52 20.42 -19.02 -11.84
N LEU A 53 19.38 -18.53 -11.16
CA LEU A 53 18.87 -19.14 -9.93
C LEU A 53 18.33 -20.56 -10.19
N LEU A 54 17.61 -20.75 -11.30
CA LEU A 54 17.15 -22.07 -11.74
C LEU A 54 18.33 -22.99 -12.10
N ALA A 55 19.39 -22.45 -12.70
CA ALA A 55 20.60 -23.21 -12.99
C ALA A 55 21.31 -23.66 -11.70
N THR A 56 21.35 -22.81 -10.68
CA THR A 56 21.91 -23.14 -9.35
C THR A 56 21.11 -24.22 -8.65
N LEU A 57 19.78 -24.24 -8.76
CA LEU A 57 18.98 -25.35 -8.24
C LEU A 57 19.38 -26.70 -8.84
N ARG A 58 19.69 -26.71 -10.16
CA ARG A 58 20.12 -27.93 -10.86
C ARG A 58 21.57 -28.33 -10.55
N LYS A 59 22.47 -27.37 -10.33
CA LYS A 59 23.92 -27.62 -10.12
C LYS A 59 24.30 -27.82 -8.66
N ASP A 60 23.85 -26.92 -7.79
CA ASP A 60 24.27 -26.81 -6.39
C ASP A 60 23.17 -27.30 -5.40
N GLY A 61 22.06 -27.81 -5.95
CA GLY A 61 20.93 -28.34 -5.18
C GLY A 61 20.12 -27.27 -4.44
N PHE A 62 19.20 -27.74 -3.59
CA PHE A 62 18.26 -26.87 -2.86
C PHE A 62 18.96 -25.88 -1.93
N PHE A 63 20.03 -26.28 -1.24
CA PHE A 63 20.75 -25.39 -0.32
C PHE A 63 21.46 -24.24 -1.04
N GLY A 64 22.08 -24.51 -2.19
CA GLY A 64 22.70 -23.48 -3.04
C GLY A 64 21.65 -22.50 -3.57
N PHE A 65 20.54 -23.03 -4.08
CA PHE A 65 19.39 -22.24 -4.52
C PHE A 65 18.84 -21.35 -3.40
N TRP A 66 18.58 -21.92 -2.21
CA TRP A 66 18.03 -21.21 -1.07
C TRP A 66 18.92 -20.06 -0.61
N LYS A 67 20.24 -20.28 -0.63
CA LYS A 67 21.22 -19.25 -0.29
C LYS A 67 21.26 -18.13 -1.33
N GLN A 68 21.27 -18.46 -2.62
CA GLN A 68 21.28 -17.47 -3.70
C GLN A 68 19.97 -16.66 -3.76
N LEU A 69 18.83 -17.31 -3.49
CA LEU A 69 17.51 -16.67 -3.43
C LEU A 69 17.37 -15.69 -2.25
N ASN A 70 18.27 -15.72 -1.25
CA ASN A 70 18.02 -15.08 0.05
C ASN A 70 16.77 -15.67 0.74
N GLY A 71 16.60 -16.99 0.67
CA GLY A 71 15.38 -17.68 1.10
C GLY A 71 15.02 -17.47 2.57
N ASN A 72 16.00 -17.33 3.47
CA ASN A 72 15.72 -17.04 4.88
C ASN A 72 15.08 -15.65 5.08
N PHE A 73 15.51 -14.64 4.31
CA PHE A 73 14.90 -13.31 4.35
C PHE A 73 13.45 -13.39 3.87
N ILE A 74 13.22 -14.04 2.72
CA ILE A 74 11.86 -14.22 2.17
C ILE A 74 10.97 -14.96 3.16
N LEU A 75 11.43 -16.07 3.72
CA LEU A 75 10.65 -16.87 4.67
C LEU A 75 10.32 -16.08 5.94
N ALA A 76 11.29 -15.36 6.51
CA ALA A 76 11.06 -14.51 7.67
C ALA A 76 10.05 -13.38 7.35
N LEU A 77 10.19 -12.73 6.19
CA LEU A 77 9.31 -11.63 5.80
C LEU A 77 7.87 -12.10 5.53
N LEU A 78 7.73 -13.14 4.71
CA LEU A 78 6.43 -13.71 4.33
C LEU A 78 5.70 -14.30 5.54
N SER A 79 6.41 -14.98 6.45
CA SER A 79 5.77 -15.45 7.70
C SER A 79 5.21 -14.29 8.51
N GLY A 80 5.94 -13.18 8.62
CA GLY A 80 5.42 -11.96 9.24
C GLY A 80 4.17 -11.42 8.57
N ILE A 81 4.20 -11.28 7.23
CA ILE A 81 3.05 -10.79 6.45
C ILE A 81 1.83 -11.69 6.65
N ILE A 82 2.00 -13.01 6.56
CA ILE A 82 0.92 -14.00 6.73
C ILE A 82 0.36 -13.94 8.15
N ILE A 83 1.21 -13.91 9.18
CA ILE A 83 0.76 -13.79 10.57
C ILE A 83 -0.06 -12.51 10.75
N SER A 84 0.38 -11.38 10.20
CA SER A 84 -0.37 -10.14 10.26
C SER A 84 -1.68 -10.23 9.49
N PHE A 85 -1.71 -10.81 8.31
CA PHE A 85 -2.94 -10.96 7.54
C PHE A 85 -3.99 -11.77 8.33
N VAL A 86 -3.58 -12.88 8.96
CA VAL A 86 -4.49 -13.72 9.76
C VAL A 86 -4.93 -13.03 11.06
N SER A 87 -4.04 -12.32 11.74
CA SER A 87 -4.31 -11.73 13.06
C SER A 87 -4.92 -10.32 13.01
N PHE A 88 -4.48 -9.48 12.08
CA PHE A 88 -4.77 -8.06 12.02
C PHE A 88 -5.92 -7.70 11.07
N MET A 89 -6.21 -8.52 10.04
CA MET A 89 -7.23 -8.17 9.03
C MET A 89 -8.62 -7.92 9.64
N ARG A 90 -9.03 -8.72 10.64
CA ARG A 90 -10.32 -8.52 11.34
C ARG A 90 -10.35 -7.23 12.14
N LEU A 91 -9.24 -6.91 12.82
CA LEU A 91 -9.12 -5.68 13.60
C LEU A 91 -9.10 -4.46 12.69
N ALA A 92 -8.34 -4.50 11.59
CA ALA A 92 -8.30 -3.44 10.59
C ALA A 92 -9.69 -3.19 9.98
N LYS A 93 -10.41 -4.25 9.60
CA LYS A 93 -11.79 -4.16 9.11
C LYS A 93 -12.71 -3.49 10.14
N TYR A 94 -12.70 -3.99 11.38
CA TYR A 94 -13.50 -3.42 12.46
C TYR A 94 -13.20 -1.93 12.69
N LEU A 95 -11.93 -1.54 12.72
CA LEU A 95 -11.52 -0.14 12.93
C LEU A 95 -11.87 0.75 11.74
N LEU A 96 -11.77 0.25 10.50
CA LEU A 96 -12.18 1.00 9.31
C LEU A 96 -13.70 1.25 9.27
N GLU A 97 -14.48 0.27 9.71
CA GLU A 97 -15.95 0.36 9.75
C GLU A 97 -16.43 1.22 10.92
N ASN A 98 -15.89 1.01 12.12
CA ASN A 98 -16.41 1.61 13.37
C ASN A 98 -15.67 2.88 13.80
N HIS A 99 -14.39 3.02 13.43
CA HIS A 99 -13.54 4.13 13.85
C HIS A 99 -12.70 4.71 12.69
N PRO A 100 -13.31 5.04 11.52
CA PRO A 100 -12.58 5.45 10.33
C PRO A 100 -11.66 6.65 10.58
N ILE A 101 -12.17 7.71 11.22
CA ILE A 101 -11.38 8.94 11.48
C ILE A 101 -10.11 8.59 12.28
N LEU A 102 -10.23 7.74 13.30
CA LEU A 102 -9.13 7.38 14.19
C LEU A 102 -8.06 6.54 13.49
N ILE A 103 -8.46 5.49 12.76
CA ILE A 103 -7.50 4.65 12.05
C ILE A 103 -6.80 5.42 10.92
N TRP A 104 -7.53 6.22 10.13
CA TRP A 104 -6.92 7.07 9.11
C TRP A 104 -5.97 8.10 9.72
N SER A 105 -6.29 8.66 10.88
CA SER A 105 -5.40 9.58 11.60
C SER A 105 -4.10 8.94 12.02
N PHE A 106 -4.15 7.70 12.55
CA PHE A 106 -2.95 6.94 12.87
C PHE A 106 -2.05 6.73 11.64
N PHE A 107 -2.62 6.27 10.52
CA PHE A 107 -1.86 6.06 9.28
C PHE A 107 -1.39 7.36 8.63
N PHE A 108 -2.14 8.45 8.76
CA PHE A 108 -1.72 9.76 8.30
C PHE A 108 -0.44 10.22 9.01
N GLY A 109 -0.40 10.09 10.33
CA GLY A 109 0.81 10.35 11.12
C GLY A 109 2.01 9.47 10.73
N LEU A 110 1.74 8.18 10.50
CA LEU A 110 2.73 7.21 10.02
C LEU A 110 3.34 7.64 8.67
N ILE A 111 2.50 8.06 7.72
CA ILE A 111 2.94 8.49 6.39
C ILE A 111 3.72 9.81 6.47
N ILE A 112 3.31 10.77 7.32
CA ILE A 112 4.10 11.99 7.57
C ILE A 112 5.49 11.65 8.07
N ALA A 113 5.61 10.72 9.02
CA ALA A 113 6.91 10.28 9.52
C ALA A 113 7.72 9.64 8.39
N SER A 114 7.07 8.83 7.53
CA SER A 114 7.71 8.20 6.38
C SER A 114 8.32 9.22 5.43
N ILE A 115 7.63 10.32 5.13
CA ILE A 115 8.15 11.42 4.29
C ILE A 115 9.45 11.97 4.88
N TYR A 116 9.48 12.23 6.19
CA TYR A 116 10.68 12.71 6.87
C TYR A 116 11.84 11.71 6.81
N PHE A 117 11.60 10.44 7.14
CA PHE A 117 12.67 9.43 7.19
C PHE A 117 13.19 9.03 5.81
N VAL A 118 12.32 8.91 4.81
CA VAL A 118 12.72 8.64 3.42
C VAL A 118 13.49 9.83 2.87
N GLY A 119 12.96 11.05 3.04
CA GLY A 119 13.60 12.29 2.58
C GLY A 119 14.96 12.52 3.22
N LYS A 120 15.14 12.14 4.49
CA LYS A 120 16.43 12.23 5.20
C LYS A 120 17.53 11.32 4.61
N GLN A 121 17.17 10.26 3.88
CA GLN A 121 18.15 9.40 3.22
C GLN A 121 18.76 10.05 1.96
N ILE A 122 18.19 11.16 1.47
CA ILE A 122 18.75 11.92 0.34
C ILE A 122 20.03 12.62 0.80
N THR A 123 21.17 12.15 0.28
CA THR A 123 22.51 12.64 0.66
C THR A 123 22.94 13.90 -0.10
N LYS A 124 22.42 14.12 -1.31
CA LYS A 124 22.80 15.25 -2.17
C LYS A 124 21.58 16.00 -2.68
N TRP A 125 21.39 17.22 -2.17
CA TRP A 125 20.32 18.12 -2.57
C TRP A 125 20.78 19.03 -3.72
N HIS A 126 20.23 18.79 -4.90
CA HIS A 126 20.43 19.61 -6.11
C HIS A 126 19.09 19.85 -6.82
N LEU A 127 19.08 20.68 -7.87
CA LEU A 127 17.84 21.06 -8.56
C LEU A 127 17.03 19.83 -9.00
N ALA A 128 17.69 18.78 -9.53
CA ALA A 128 16.98 17.60 -9.99
C ALA A 128 16.31 16.80 -8.85
N THR A 129 16.86 16.79 -7.63
CA THR A 129 16.17 16.16 -6.49
C THR A 129 14.93 16.94 -6.05
N PHE A 130 14.98 18.28 -6.07
CA PHE A 130 13.79 19.09 -5.77
C PHE A 130 12.70 18.90 -6.83
N VAL A 131 13.09 18.95 -8.11
CA VAL A 131 12.19 18.67 -9.24
C VAL A 131 11.63 17.25 -9.16
N GLY A 132 12.44 16.26 -8.77
CA GLY A 132 12.01 14.88 -8.56
C GLY A 132 10.91 14.74 -7.49
N ILE A 133 11.04 15.42 -6.35
CA ILE A 133 10.00 15.43 -5.31
C ILE A 133 8.69 16.01 -5.87
N ILE A 134 8.77 17.14 -6.56
CA ILE A 134 7.58 17.81 -7.13
C ILE A 134 6.90 16.91 -8.15
N ILE A 135 7.66 16.34 -9.09
CA ILE A 135 7.13 15.43 -10.11
C ILE A 135 6.49 14.21 -9.46
N GLY A 136 7.18 13.57 -8.51
CA GLY A 136 6.64 12.41 -7.79
C GLY A 136 5.33 12.73 -7.08
N ALA A 137 5.25 13.88 -6.40
CA ALA A 137 4.04 14.32 -5.70
C ALA A 137 2.89 14.62 -6.66
N VAL A 138 3.15 15.32 -7.76
CA VAL A 138 2.13 15.63 -8.78
C VAL A 138 1.61 14.34 -9.42
N VAL A 139 2.49 13.42 -9.80
CA VAL A 139 2.11 12.15 -10.42
C VAL A 139 1.28 11.30 -9.46
N ALA A 140 1.73 11.13 -8.21
CA ALA A 140 1.00 10.36 -7.21
C ALA A 140 -0.37 10.95 -6.91
N TYR A 141 -0.43 12.27 -6.68
CA TYR A 141 -1.67 12.98 -6.46
C TYR A 141 -2.62 12.78 -7.64
N TYR A 142 -2.14 12.97 -8.88
CA TYR A 142 -2.95 12.75 -10.07
C TYR A 142 -3.50 11.31 -10.11
N ILE A 143 -2.64 10.29 -9.93
CA ILE A 143 -3.06 8.88 -9.88
C ILE A 143 -4.16 8.66 -8.84
N THR A 144 -4.05 9.26 -7.65
CA THR A 144 -5.06 9.11 -6.58
C THR A 144 -6.41 9.76 -6.87
N THR A 145 -6.47 10.63 -7.88
CA THR A 145 -7.69 11.35 -8.29
C THR A 145 -8.32 10.80 -9.56
N ILE A 146 -7.68 9.82 -10.23
CA ILE A 146 -8.23 9.19 -11.43
C ILE A 146 -9.53 8.45 -11.05
N PRO A 147 -10.65 8.70 -11.73
CA PRO A 147 -11.89 7.96 -11.50
C PRO A 147 -11.73 6.49 -11.91
N ALA A 148 -12.49 5.59 -11.29
CA ALA A 148 -12.49 4.20 -11.70
C ALA A 148 -12.99 4.03 -13.13
N SER A 149 -12.30 3.19 -13.91
CA SER A 149 -12.78 2.76 -15.22
C SER A 149 -13.96 1.80 -15.07
N SER A 150 -14.78 1.69 -16.12
CA SER A 150 -15.83 0.66 -16.20
C SER A 150 -15.24 -0.73 -16.00
N VAL A 151 -16.00 -1.63 -15.38
CA VAL A 151 -15.59 -3.02 -15.16
C VAL A 151 -15.16 -3.66 -16.47
N ASN A 152 -13.98 -4.28 -16.47
CA ASN A 152 -13.45 -4.99 -17.63
C ASN A 152 -13.35 -6.48 -17.34
N GLU A 153 -14.29 -7.24 -17.91
CA GLU A 153 -14.42 -8.68 -17.68
C GLU A 153 -13.40 -9.54 -18.46
N SER A 154 -12.59 -8.92 -19.33
CA SER A 154 -11.62 -9.65 -20.14
C SER A 154 -10.57 -10.36 -19.27
N SER A 155 -10.49 -11.68 -19.39
CA SER A 155 -9.53 -12.47 -18.62
C SER A 155 -8.08 -12.11 -18.97
N TYR A 156 -7.79 -11.71 -20.21
CA TYR A 156 -6.45 -11.28 -20.62
C TYR A 156 -6.10 -9.90 -20.06
N PHE A 157 -7.08 -9.05 -19.82
CA PHE A 157 -6.86 -7.76 -19.17
C PHE A 157 -6.35 -7.93 -17.73
N LEU A 158 -6.80 -8.98 -17.01
CA LEU A 158 -6.31 -9.30 -15.66
C LEU A 158 -4.80 -9.55 -15.60
N PHE A 159 -4.19 -10.04 -16.68
CA PHE A 159 -2.74 -10.18 -16.75
C PHE A 159 -2.04 -8.82 -16.64
N PHE A 160 -2.44 -7.85 -17.46
CA PHE A 160 -1.86 -6.51 -17.44
C PHE A 160 -2.22 -5.75 -16.16
N ALA A 161 -3.44 -5.92 -15.66
CA ALA A 161 -3.88 -5.32 -14.41
C ALA A 161 -3.06 -5.86 -13.22
N GLY A 162 -2.82 -7.17 -13.16
CA GLY A 162 -1.96 -7.79 -12.15
C GLY A 162 -0.51 -7.29 -12.23
N ALA A 163 0.03 -7.16 -13.45
CA ALA A 163 1.37 -6.63 -13.67
C ALA A 163 1.51 -5.18 -13.18
N LEU A 164 0.54 -4.29 -13.47
CA LEU A 164 0.59 -2.91 -13.01
C LEU A 164 0.33 -2.77 -11.50
N ALA A 165 -0.63 -3.54 -10.96
CA ALA A 165 -1.00 -3.49 -9.56
C ALA A 165 0.15 -3.91 -8.64
N ILE A 166 0.90 -4.97 -8.98
CA ILE A 166 2.03 -5.40 -8.15
C ILE A 166 3.21 -4.42 -8.22
N CYS A 167 3.45 -3.79 -9.38
CA CYS A 167 4.46 -2.73 -9.52
C CYS A 167 4.12 -1.55 -8.60
N ALA A 168 2.84 -1.16 -8.57
CA ALA A 168 2.35 -0.13 -7.68
C ALA A 168 2.44 -0.53 -6.20
N MET A 169 2.12 -1.78 -5.86
CA MET A 169 2.19 -2.29 -4.47
C MET A 169 3.61 -2.21 -3.89
N ILE A 170 4.63 -2.35 -4.73
CA ILE A 170 6.03 -2.21 -4.32
C ILE A 170 6.48 -0.75 -4.23
N LEU A 171 5.85 0.17 -4.94
CA LEU A 171 6.18 1.59 -4.84
C LEU A 171 5.63 2.17 -3.52
N PRO A 172 6.48 2.79 -2.68
CA PRO A 172 6.02 3.57 -1.55
C PRO A 172 4.99 4.64 -1.97
N GLY A 173 3.90 4.73 -1.22
CA GLY A 173 2.85 5.73 -1.45
C GLY A 173 1.75 5.34 -2.45
N ILE A 174 1.87 4.22 -3.18
CA ILE A 174 0.78 3.76 -4.09
C ILE A 174 0.29 2.37 -3.65
N SER A 175 -1.04 2.21 -3.57
CA SER A 175 -1.66 0.93 -3.21
C SER A 175 -2.03 0.13 -4.47
N GLY A 176 -1.64 -1.15 -4.51
CA GLY A 176 -1.94 -2.03 -5.66
C GLY A 176 -3.43 -2.30 -5.86
N SER A 177 -4.19 -2.46 -4.76
CA SER A 177 -5.64 -2.65 -4.82
C SER A 177 -6.36 -1.41 -5.39
N PHE A 178 -5.85 -0.21 -5.08
CA PHE A 178 -6.36 1.03 -5.65
C PHE A 178 -6.11 1.12 -7.17
N ILE A 179 -4.94 0.67 -7.65
CA ILE A 179 -4.68 0.58 -9.09
C ILE A 179 -5.64 -0.39 -9.78
N LEU A 180 -5.99 -1.53 -9.15
CA LEU A 180 -6.98 -2.46 -9.71
C LEU A 180 -8.38 -1.84 -9.84
N VAL A 181 -8.78 -0.98 -8.89
CA VAL A 181 -10.04 -0.25 -8.95
C VAL A 181 -10.03 0.75 -10.10
N ILE A 182 -8.96 1.54 -10.25
CA ILE A 182 -8.82 2.49 -11.36
C ILE A 182 -8.89 1.79 -12.72
N LEU A 183 -8.25 0.63 -12.84
CA LEU A 183 -8.24 -0.16 -14.07
C LEU A 183 -9.58 -0.90 -14.34
N GLY A 184 -10.54 -0.90 -13.40
CA GLY A 184 -11.79 -1.66 -13.55
C GLY A 184 -11.61 -3.18 -13.43
N ALA A 185 -10.47 -3.63 -12.91
CA ALA A 185 -10.12 -5.05 -12.75
C ALA A 185 -10.47 -5.63 -11.37
N TYR A 186 -10.76 -4.78 -10.39
CA TYR A 186 -10.99 -5.19 -9.00
C TYR A 186 -12.16 -6.17 -8.85
N LYS A 187 -13.33 -5.84 -9.44
CA LYS A 187 -14.53 -6.70 -9.37
C LYS A 187 -14.27 -8.05 -10.04
N THR A 188 -13.71 -8.05 -11.24
CA THR A 188 -13.36 -9.28 -11.98
C THR A 188 -12.38 -10.17 -11.23
N LEU A 189 -11.40 -9.59 -10.52
CA LEU A 189 -10.50 -10.34 -9.65
C LEU A 189 -11.23 -10.87 -8.40
N SER A 190 -12.07 -10.05 -7.78
CA SER A 190 -12.85 -10.43 -6.60
C SER A 190 -13.77 -11.62 -6.90
N ASP A 191 -14.49 -11.56 -8.01
CA ASP A 191 -15.39 -12.64 -8.45
C ASP A 191 -14.57 -13.89 -8.80
N ALA A 192 -13.40 -13.75 -9.44
CA ALA A 192 -12.50 -14.87 -9.70
C ALA A 192 -11.98 -15.55 -8.42
N ILE A 193 -11.74 -14.79 -7.35
CA ILE A 193 -11.34 -15.35 -6.04
C ILE A 193 -12.53 -16.08 -5.41
N HIS A 194 -13.72 -15.47 -5.42
CA HIS A 194 -14.92 -16.06 -4.85
C HIS A 194 -15.32 -17.36 -5.55
N ASP A 195 -15.30 -17.37 -6.88
CA ASP A 195 -15.71 -18.51 -7.71
C ASP A 195 -14.57 -19.51 -7.95
N ILE A 196 -13.37 -19.23 -7.44
CA ILE A 196 -12.15 -20.02 -7.66
C ILE A 196 -11.91 -20.24 -9.17
N ASP A 197 -12.02 -19.16 -9.96
CA ASP A 197 -11.74 -19.19 -11.40
C ASP A 197 -10.23 -19.31 -11.63
N PHE A 198 -9.75 -20.55 -11.70
CA PHE A 198 -8.34 -20.86 -11.88
C PHE A 198 -7.72 -20.18 -13.09
N LYS A 199 -8.47 -19.97 -14.18
CA LYS A 199 -7.94 -19.33 -15.39
C LYS A 199 -7.66 -17.85 -15.13
N LYS A 200 -8.63 -17.12 -14.59
CA LYS A 200 -8.46 -15.69 -14.26
C LYS A 200 -7.39 -15.49 -13.19
N LEU A 201 -7.37 -16.33 -12.15
CA LEU A 201 -6.36 -16.29 -11.10
C LEU A 201 -4.95 -16.57 -11.64
N ALA A 202 -4.79 -17.59 -12.49
CA ALA A 202 -3.50 -17.90 -13.12
C ALA A 202 -3.00 -16.76 -14.01
N LEU A 203 -3.89 -16.11 -14.78
CA LEU A 203 -3.54 -14.95 -15.61
C LEU A 203 -3.11 -13.75 -14.75
N PHE A 204 -3.86 -13.46 -13.68
CA PHE A 204 -3.52 -12.39 -12.74
C PHE A 204 -2.16 -12.65 -12.06
N VAL A 205 -1.95 -13.85 -11.52
CA VAL A 205 -0.69 -14.23 -10.86
C VAL A 205 0.47 -14.23 -11.83
N GLY A 206 0.28 -14.73 -13.06
CA GLY A 206 1.28 -14.68 -14.12
C GLY A 206 1.68 -13.24 -14.46
N GLY A 207 0.69 -12.35 -14.58
CA GLY A 207 0.90 -10.91 -14.78
C GLY A 207 1.68 -10.28 -13.63
N ALA A 208 1.28 -10.57 -12.40
CA ALA A 208 1.96 -10.09 -11.20
C ALA A 208 3.42 -10.59 -11.15
N ILE A 209 3.71 -11.85 -11.45
CA ILE A 209 5.10 -12.35 -11.47
C ILE A 209 5.93 -11.59 -12.52
N VAL A 210 5.41 -11.45 -13.75
CA VAL A 210 6.13 -10.75 -14.83
C VAL A 210 6.34 -9.27 -14.51
N GLY A 211 5.30 -8.58 -14.02
CA GLY A 211 5.38 -7.19 -13.60
C GLY A 211 6.39 -6.98 -12.47
N LEU A 212 6.29 -7.80 -11.43
CA LEU A 212 7.19 -7.76 -10.27
C LEU A 212 8.65 -7.96 -10.65
N LEU A 213 8.95 -9.01 -11.43
CA LEU A 213 10.31 -9.30 -11.84
C LEU A 213 10.87 -8.21 -12.75
N SER A 214 10.14 -7.79 -13.79
CA SER A 214 10.61 -6.74 -14.70
C SER A 214 10.84 -5.41 -13.97
N PHE A 215 9.90 -5.00 -13.12
CA PHE A 215 9.98 -3.72 -12.41
C PHE A 215 11.01 -3.71 -11.29
N SER A 216 11.21 -4.82 -10.57
CA SER A 216 12.28 -4.91 -9.56
C SER A 216 13.68 -4.73 -10.16
N HIS A 217 13.92 -5.16 -11.41
CA HIS A 217 15.18 -4.91 -12.11
C HIS A 217 15.35 -3.42 -12.43
N VAL A 218 14.28 -2.74 -12.86
CA VAL A 218 14.28 -1.28 -13.11
C VAL A 218 14.57 -0.53 -11.81
N LEU A 219 13.88 -0.85 -10.71
CA LEU A 219 14.10 -0.22 -9.42
C LEU A 219 15.53 -0.45 -8.90
N LYS A 220 16.05 -1.67 -9.01
CA LYS A 220 17.45 -1.97 -8.64
C LYS A 220 18.44 -1.12 -9.42
N TRP A 221 18.23 -0.98 -10.72
CA TRP A 221 19.06 -0.11 -11.57
C TRP A 221 18.95 1.36 -11.14
N LEU A 222 17.73 1.85 -10.87
CA LEU A 222 17.48 3.21 -10.39
C LEU A 222 18.19 3.48 -9.06
N PHE A 223 18.10 2.60 -8.07
CA PHE A 223 18.82 2.77 -6.80
C PHE A 223 20.34 2.74 -6.97
N LYS A 224 20.86 1.91 -7.88
CA LYS A 224 22.30 1.81 -8.13
C LYS A 224 22.86 3.04 -8.86
N THR A 225 22.13 3.57 -9.83
CA THR A 225 22.62 4.63 -10.73
C THR A 225 22.16 6.03 -10.33
N TYR A 226 20.91 6.17 -9.86
CA TYR A 226 20.24 7.44 -9.59
C TYR A 226 19.74 7.56 -8.15
N HIS A 227 20.43 6.93 -7.19
CA HIS A 227 20.03 6.81 -5.77
C HIS A 227 19.26 8.02 -5.21
N ASN A 228 19.88 9.21 -5.18
CA ASN A 228 19.26 10.41 -4.61
C ASN A 228 17.99 10.86 -5.36
N LEU A 229 17.97 10.72 -6.69
CA LEU A 229 16.81 11.08 -7.51
C LEU A 229 15.67 10.07 -7.30
N THR A 230 15.99 8.78 -7.17
CA THR A 230 15.02 7.73 -6.82
C THR A 230 14.40 8.01 -5.46
N LEU A 231 15.21 8.30 -4.44
CA LEU A 231 14.73 8.70 -3.11
C LEU A 231 13.85 9.94 -3.14
N ALA A 232 14.24 10.96 -3.92
CA ALA A 232 13.45 12.17 -4.13
C ALA A 232 12.09 11.88 -4.76
N LEU A 233 12.06 11.09 -5.83
CA LEU A 233 10.81 10.67 -6.49
C LEU A 233 9.91 9.89 -5.53
N LEU A 234 10.46 8.91 -4.80
CA LEU A 234 9.71 8.12 -3.81
C LEU A 234 9.17 8.99 -2.67
N THR A 235 9.96 9.95 -2.18
CA THR A 235 9.50 10.93 -1.18
C THR A 235 8.33 11.75 -1.75
N GLY A 236 8.44 12.19 -3.00
CA GLY A 236 7.35 12.83 -3.73
C GLY A 236 6.10 11.95 -3.81
N PHE A 237 6.25 10.66 -4.18
CA PHE A 237 5.12 9.73 -4.25
C PHE A 237 4.36 9.63 -2.92
N ILE A 238 5.09 9.51 -1.80
CA ILE A 238 4.51 9.44 -0.46
C ILE A 238 3.80 10.77 -0.10
N ILE A 239 4.38 11.93 -0.46
CA ILE A 239 3.75 13.24 -0.26
C ILE A 239 2.44 13.33 -1.05
N GLY A 240 2.46 12.98 -2.33
CA GLY A 240 1.30 13.11 -3.22
C GLY A 240 0.15 12.18 -2.85
N SER A 241 0.41 11.05 -2.18
CA SER A 241 -0.61 10.13 -1.69
C SER A 241 -1.27 10.52 -0.36
N LEU A 242 -0.78 11.56 0.33
CA LEU A 242 -1.32 11.99 1.63
C LEU A 242 -2.81 12.34 1.59
N ASN A 243 -3.32 12.84 0.46
CA ASN A 243 -4.73 13.14 0.28
C ASN A 243 -5.62 11.91 0.49
N LYS A 244 -5.15 10.72 0.08
CA LYS A 244 -5.93 9.47 0.13
C LYS A 244 -6.05 8.92 1.54
N VAL A 245 -5.13 9.28 2.45
CA VAL A 245 -5.14 8.86 3.86
C VAL A 245 -5.65 9.94 4.82
N TRP A 246 -6.08 11.09 4.30
CA TRP A 246 -6.65 12.17 5.10
C TRP A 246 -7.93 11.72 5.84
N PRO A 247 -8.08 11.94 7.16
CA PRO A 247 -9.20 11.33 7.91
C PRO A 247 -10.59 11.84 7.55
N TRP A 248 -10.71 13.12 7.16
CA TRP A 248 -12.01 13.76 6.94
C TRP A 248 -12.29 13.93 5.46
N LYS A 249 -13.21 13.13 4.92
CA LYS A 249 -13.51 13.12 3.50
C LYS A 249 -15.02 13.16 3.23
N LYS A 250 -15.35 13.77 2.11
CA LYS A 250 -16.67 13.71 1.48
C LYS A 250 -16.64 12.68 0.35
N THR A 251 -17.58 11.74 0.36
CA THR A 251 -17.75 10.75 -0.72
C THR A 251 -18.49 11.41 -1.89
N ILE A 252 -17.93 11.31 -3.10
CA ILE A 252 -18.50 11.88 -4.32
C ILE A 252 -19.27 10.80 -5.09
N THR A 253 -18.61 9.68 -5.34
CA THR A 253 -19.21 8.52 -6.03
C THR A 253 -18.90 7.24 -5.29
N VAL A 254 -19.83 6.30 -5.38
CA VAL A 254 -19.69 4.94 -4.87
C VAL A 254 -20.00 3.93 -5.96
N MET A 255 -19.42 2.75 -5.82
CA MET A 255 -19.69 1.57 -6.63
C MET A 255 -20.63 0.66 -5.86
N ILE A 256 -21.70 0.20 -6.50
CA ILE A 256 -22.61 -0.81 -5.96
C ILE A 256 -21.95 -2.18 -6.11
N ASP A 257 -21.74 -2.92 -5.02
CA ASP A 257 -20.93 -4.16 -5.06
C ASP A 257 -21.56 -5.27 -5.93
N GLY A 258 -22.89 -5.34 -5.96
CA GLY A 258 -23.63 -6.34 -6.74
C GLY A 258 -23.61 -6.11 -8.25
N THR A 259 -23.60 -4.86 -8.72
CA THR A 259 -23.69 -4.52 -10.15
C THR A 259 -22.39 -3.95 -10.73
N GLY A 260 -21.47 -3.48 -9.87
CA GLY A 260 -20.29 -2.72 -10.30
C GLY A 260 -20.61 -1.32 -10.83
N GLU A 261 -21.88 -0.88 -10.75
CA GLU A 261 -22.32 0.42 -11.25
C GLU A 261 -21.83 1.56 -10.34
N ILE A 262 -21.37 2.66 -10.95
CA ILE A 262 -20.87 3.84 -10.24
C ILE A 262 -21.95 4.92 -10.24
N VAL A 263 -22.42 5.32 -9.06
CA VAL A 263 -23.46 6.34 -8.89
C VAL A 263 -23.00 7.48 -7.97
N PRO A 264 -23.53 8.71 -8.15
CA PRO A 264 -23.30 9.79 -7.20
C PRO A 264 -23.81 9.42 -5.81
N PHE A 265 -22.99 9.61 -4.77
CA PHE A 265 -23.35 9.23 -3.40
C PHE A 265 -24.55 10.02 -2.87
N SER A 266 -24.75 11.25 -3.37
CA SER A 266 -25.92 12.09 -3.07
C SER A 266 -27.27 11.45 -3.46
N ASN A 267 -27.28 10.46 -4.35
CA ASN A 267 -28.49 9.74 -4.73
C ASN A 267 -28.84 8.61 -3.75
N ILE A 268 -27.88 8.18 -2.92
CA ILE A 268 -28.02 7.05 -1.99
C ILE A 268 -28.28 7.55 -0.58
N SER A 269 -27.61 8.62 -0.17
CA SER A 269 -27.67 9.11 1.20
C SER A 269 -27.77 10.63 1.26
N GLU A 270 -28.47 11.10 2.29
CA GLU A 270 -28.47 12.51 2.66
C GLU A 270 -27.20 12.92 3.43
N PHE A 271 -26.39 11.95 3.88
CA PHE A 271 -25.06 12.20 4.45
C PHE A 271 -24.05 12.46 3.33
N THR A 272 -22.92 13.08 3.68
CA THR A 272 -21.86 13.37 2.70
C THR A 272 -20.70 12.40 2.76
N THR A 273 -20.63 11.55 3.78
CA THR A 273 -19.58 10.55 3.97
C THR A 273 -20.17 9.15 4.01
N LEU A 274 -19.64 8.23 3.18
CA LEU A 274 -20.12 6.85 3.09
C LEU A 274 -20.06 6.11 4.42
N SER A 275 -18.95 6.20 5.15
CA SER A 275 -18.81 5.50 6.44
C SER A 275 -19.85 5.92 7.47
N VAL A 276 -20.33 7.17 7.43
CA VAL A 276 -21.43 7.63 8.28
C VAL A 276 -22.73 6.94 7.90
N HIS A 277 -23.04 6.86 6.60
CA HIS A 277 -24.21 6.13 6.12
C HIS A 277 -24.15 4.65 6.53
N GLN A 278 -23.01 3.99 6.32
CA GLN A 278 -22.81 2.58 6.67
C GLN A 278 -23.00 2.32 8.17
N LEU A 279 -22.51 3.23 9.04
CA LEU A 279 -22.72 3.14 10.48
C LEU A 279 -24.19 3.31 10.88
N GLN A 280 -24.94 4.17 10.18
CA GLN A 280 -26.35 4.39 10.47
C GLN A 280 -27.24 3.24 9.98
N THR A 281 -26.89 2.62 8.85
CA THR A 281 -27.66 1.51 8.25
C THR A 281 -27.18 0.13 8.70
N ASN A 282 -26.01 0.05 9.33
CA ASN A 282 -25.28 -1.19 9.61
C ASN A 282 -25.04 -2.05 8.36
N ASP A 283 -24.84 -1.40 7.21
CA ASP A 283 -24.53 -2.02 5.91
C ASP A 283 -23.18 -1.52 5.40
N PHE A 284 -22.17 -2.37 5.48
CA PHE A 284 -20.78 -2.04 5.10
C PHE A 284 -20.36 -2.59 3.73
N GLU A 285 -21.18 -3.45 3.11
CA GLU A 285 -20.75 -4.26 1.95
C GLU A 285 -21.40 -3.77 0.64
N SER A 286 -22.60 -3.19 0.68
CA SER A 286 -23.34 -2.82 -0.54
C SER A 286 -22.66 -1.74 -1.38
N TYR A 287 -21.88 -0.85 -0.75
CA TYR A 287 -21.28 0.30 -1.42
C TYR A 287 -19.79 0.41 -1.10
N LYS A 288 -18.99 0.62 -2.14
CA LYS A 288 -17.55 0.86 -2.03
C LYS A 288 -17.22 2.25 -2.54
N THR A 289 -16.41 3.00 -1.80
CA THR A 289 -15.94 4.31 -2.24
C THR A 289 -15.18 4.20 -3.56
N VAL A 290 -15.56 5.02 -4.55
CA VAL A 290 -14.77 5.24 -5.77
C VAL A 290 -13.99 6.55 -5.67
N LEU A 291 -14.70 7.67 -5.50
CA LEU A 291 -14.10 9.00 -5.46
C LEU A 291 -14.46 9.72 -4.15
N GLU A 292 -13.45 10.32 -3.54
CA GLU A 292 -13.55 11.11 -2.32
C GLU A 292 -12.84 12.45 -2.48
N LYS A 293 -13.31 13.46 -1.76
CA LYS A 293 -12.66 14.76 -1.63
C LYS A 293 -12.33 15.02 -0.16
N SER A 294 -11.08 15.37 0.11
CA SER A 294 -10.64 15.81 1.44
C SER A 294 -11.37 17.09 1.84
N ILE A 295 -11.85 17.15 3.09
CA ILE A 295 -12.54 18.30 3.67
C ILE A 295 -11.91 18.70 4.99
N SER A 296 -12.17 19.93 5.43
CA SER A 296 -11.73 20.41 6.74
C SER A 296 -12.46 19.66 7.87
N PRO A 297 -11.77 19.31 8.97
CA PRO A 297 -12.39 18.71 10.15
C PRO A 297 -13.52 19.58 10.71
N LEU A 298 -13.36 20.91 10.65
CA LEU A 298 -14.28 21.88 11.23
C LEU A 298 -15.68 21.84 10.61
N HIS A 299 -15.78 21.43 9.34
CA HIS A 299 -17.06 21.32 8.63
C HIS A 299 -17.57 19.87 8.58
N TYR A 300 -16.82 18.90 9.12
CA TYR A 300 -17.14 17.48 8.96
C TYR A 300 -18.46 17.09 9.63
N SER A 301 -18.67 17.57 10.86
CA SER A 301 -19.88 17.31 11.64
C SER A 301 -21.10 17.94 10.96
N GLU A 302 -20.99 19.19 10.53
CA GLU A 302 -22.06 19.92 9.81
C GLU A 302 -22.47 19.20 8.51
N LEU A 303 -21.49 18.82 7.69
CA LEU A 303 -21.71 18.11 6.44
C LEU A 303 -22.32 16.70 6.64
N ASN A 304 -22.28 16.17 7.86
CA ASN A 304 -22.90 14.89 8.23
C ASN A 304 -24.04 15.08 9.23
N LYS A 305 -24.71 16.25 9.19
CA LYS A 305 -25.92 16.58 9.97
C LYS A 305 -25.75 16.41 11.48
N TYR A 306 -24.53 16.59 11.98
CA TYR A 306 -24.15 16.46 13.40
C TYR A 306 -24.45 15.09 14.03
N VAL A 307 -24.69 14.06 13.21
CA VAL A 307 -24.86 12.66 13.68
C VAL A 307 -23.54 12.09 14.18
N VAL A 308 -22.43 12.57 13.62
CA VAL A 308 -21.07 12.21 14.03
C VAL A 308 -20.26 13.46 14.33
N GLN A 309 -19.34 13.34 15.29
CA GLN A 309 -18.36 14.37 15.62
C GLN A 309 -17.11 14.23 14.73
N ASP A 310 -16.37 15.34 14.56
CA ASP A 310 -15.10 15.37 13.85
C ASP A 310 -13.96 14.64 14.59
N GLN A 311 -14.06 14.48 15.91
CA GLN A 311 -13.07 13.79 16.75
C GLN A 311 -11.64 14.38 16.64
N LEU A 312 -11.51 15.68 16.35
CA LEU A 312 -10.23 16.33 16.05
C LEU A 312 -9.13 16.08 17.09
N MET A 313 -9.46 16.17 18.39
CA MET A 313 -8.48 15.96 19.46
C MET A 313 -7.91 14.53 19.46
N PHE A 314 -8.77 13.52 19.32
CA PHE A 314 -8.36 12.11 19.27
C PHE A 314 -7.62 11.80 17.97
N ALA A 315 -8.06 12.39 16.86
CA ALA A 315 -7.38 12.29 15.57
C ALA A 315 -5.93 12.81 15.65
N VAL A 316 -5.72 14.03 16.17
CA VAL A 316 -4.38 14.61 16.35
C VAL A 316 -3.52 13.74 17.26
N PHE A 317 -4.08 13.25 18.37
CA PHE A 317 -3.37 12.35 19.27
C PHE A 317 -2.91 11.06 18.55
N LEU A 318 -3.78 10.44 17.76
CA LEU A 318 -3.42 9.24 16.98
C LEU A 318 -2.45 9.54 15.84
N MET A 319 -2.50 10.72 15.21
CA MET A 319 -1.47 11.15 14.26
C MET A 319 -0.09 11.20 14.93
N ILE A 320 -0.01 11.74 16.15
CA ILE A 320 1.25 11.78 16.91
C ILE A 320 1.71 10.36 17.24
N ILE A 321 0.83 9.47 17.69
CA ILE A 321 1.17 8.07 17.96
C ILE A 321 1.68 7.37 16.71
N GLY A 322 0.98 7.51 15.58
CA GLY A 322 1.38 6.94 14.30
C GLY A 322 2.75 7.45 13.85
N PHE A 323 3.00 8.74 14.03
CA PHE A 323 4.29 9.36 13.74
C PHE A 323 5.41 8.77 14.61
N LEU A 324 5.20 8.68 15.92
CA LEU A 324 6.18 8.13 16.86
C LEU A 324 6.44 6.63 16.66
N THR A 325 5.44 5.89 16.16
CA THR A 325 5.59 4.46 15.85
C THR A 325 6.69 4.24 14.81
N ILE A 326 6.85 5.15 13.85
CA ILE A 326 7.93 5.05 12.86
C ILE A 326 9.31 5.27 13.48
N PHE A 327 9.46 6.17 14.45
CA PHE A 327 10.74 6.32 15.17
C PHE A 327 11.16 5.02 15.86
N LEU A 328 10.20 4.28 16.42
CA LEU A 328 10.47 2.98 17.02
C LEU A 328 10.91 1.95 15.96
N LEU A 329 10.22 1.91 14.80
CA LEU A 329 10.55 1.02 13.70
C LEU A 329 11.90 1.33 13.05
N GLU A 330 12.25 2.60 12.88
CA GLU A 330 13.55 3.04 12.35
C GLU A 330 14.70 2.64 13.29
N LYS A 331 14.51 2.86 14.61
CA LYS A 331 15.51 2.48 15.62
C LYS A 331 15.75 0.96 15.65
N LEU A 332 14.70 0.15 15.50
CA LEU A 332 14.79 -1.30 15.36
C LEU A 332 15.46 -1.70 14.03
N GLY A 333 15.18 -0.97 12.95
CA GLY A 333 15.78 -1.17 11.63
C GLY A 333 17.29 -0.96 11.61
N SER A 334 17.80 0.13 12.21
CA SER A 334 19.24 0.45 12.20
C SER A 334 20.12 -0.54 12.97
N LYS A 335 19.54 -1.25 13.96
CA LYS A 335 20.24 -2.29 14.74
C LYS A 335 20.43 -3.61 13.99
N ALA A 336 19.59 -3.92 13.01
CA ALA A 336 19.67 -5.17 12.23
C ALA A 336 20.66 -5.09 11.05
N ASN A 337 21.06 -3.87 10.65
CA ASN A 337 22.00 -3.62 9.55
C ASN A 337 23.45 -3.34 10.03
N LYS A 338 23.73 -3.48 11.33
CA LYS A 338 25.07 -3.44 11.94
C LYS A 338 25.47 -4.83 12.40
#